data_AF-A0A4R3ABF7-F1
#
_entry.id   AF-A0A4R3ABF7-F1
#
_cell.length_a   1.000
_cell.length_b   1.000
_cell.length_c   1.000
_cell.angle_alpha   90.00
_cell.angle_beta   90.00
_cell.angle_gamma   90.00
#
_symmetry.space_group_name_H-M   'P 1'
#
loop_
_entity.id
_entity.type
_entity.pdbx_description
1 polymer ?
#
loop_
_entity_poly.entity_id
_entity_poly.type
_entity_poly.pdbx_seq_one_letter_code
_entity_poly.pdbx_strand_id
1 'polypeptide(L)'
;MNFDELKEQWNNQAENNFEIDPNLNHYKSVGSILVKLRRNIKMEFFSWLCAITFLMLLPNIDTYMITGYTKVAYYFLLLQMCISSLFYYKKFFYFYKTTKQFELLSSRENLLKLYYDLKFSIETYKMSSYLLVPQGILICFIFFSLGHSAEWADKIYHFGSTWENDSSFIIFFILGVFAGLICLVVCIESMSYYYYGKYLKMIKKNIDALEEE
;
A
#
# COMPACT_ATOMS: atom_id res chain seq x y z
N MET A 1 19.42 -21.83 57.01
CA MET A 1 19.72 -21.15 55.75
C MET A 1 20.43 -19.85 56.09
N ASN A 2 21.74 -19.83 55.89
CA ASN A 2 22.57 -18.67 56.22
C ASN A 2 22.49 -17.67 55.06
N PHE A 3 22.32 -16.37 55.37
CA PHE A 3 22.32 -15.31 54.35
C PHE A 3 23.63 -15.29 53.55
N ASP A 4 24.72 -15.74 54.16
CA ASP A 4 26.02 -15.87 53.51
C ASP A 4 26.04 -16.95 52.43
N GLU A 5 25.34 -18.09 52.62
CA GLU A 5 25.21 -19.13 51.59
C GLU A 5 24.42 -18.62 50.38
N LEU A 6 23.36 -17.83 50.61
CA LEU A 6 22.59 -17.21 49.54
C LEU A 6 23.41 -16.18 48.75
N LYS A 7 24.27 -15.44 49.44
CA LYS A 7 25.16 -14.45 48.83
C LYS A 7 26.27 -15.12 48.02
N GLU A 8 26.79 -16.25 48.51
CA GLU A 8 27.78 -17.06 47.83
C GLU A 8 27.18 -17.75 46.59
N GLN A 9 25.96 -18.28 46.69
CA GLN A 9 25.22 -18.82 45.54
C GLN A 9 24.91 -17.75 44.49
N TRP A 10 24.53 -16.54 44.91
CA TRP A 10 24.26 -15.41 44.01
C TRP A 10 25.52 -14.90 43.29
N ASN A 11 26.64 -14.79 44.01
CA ASN A 11 27.91 -14.42 43.41
C ASN A 11 28.44 -15.51 42.46
N ASN A 12 28.26 -16.79 42.80
CA ASN A 12 28.62 -17.90 41.92
C ASN A 12 27.69 -18.03 40.69
N GLN A 13 26.46 -17.50 40.75
CA GLN A 13 25.55 -17.43 39.61
C GLN A 13 25.89 -16.29 38.64
N ALA A 14 26.53 -15.22 39.12
CA ALA A 14 26.87 -14.05 38.31
C ALA A 14 28.02 -14.30 37.30
N GLU A 15 28.82 -15.35 37.50
CA GLU A 15 29.94 -15.73 36.61
C GLU A 15 29.55 -16.72 35.49
N ASN A 16 28.37 -17.35 35.56
CA ASN A 16 27.81 -17.98 34.39
C ASN A 16 27.27 -16.89 33.49
N ASN A 17 28.13 -16.41 32.58
CA ASN A 17 27.76 -15.60 31.43
C ASN A 17 26.35 -15.97 30.99
N PHE A 18 25.39 -15.07 31.25
CA PHE A 18 24.16 -15.07 30.48
C PHE A 18 24.63 -14.88 29.04
N GLU A 19 24.77 -15.97 28.30
CA GLU A 19 24.91 -15.95 26.85
C GLU A 19 23.62 -15.33 26.34
N ILE A 20 23.62 -13.99 26.26
CA ILE A 20 22.60 -13.24 25.57
C ILE A 20 22.68 -13.77 24.15
N ASP A 21 21.69 -14.59 23.77
CA ASP A 21 21.58 -15.19 22.45
C ASP A 21 21.93 -14.11 21.40
N PRO A 22 22.99 -14.29 20.59
CA PRO A 22 23.42 -13.30 19.61
C PRO A 22 22.28 -12.92 18.65
N ASN A 23 21.30 -13.82 18.49
CA ASN A 23 20.11 -13.63 17.68
C ASN A 23 19.09 -12.63 18.24
N LEU A 24 19.18 -12.28 19.52
CA LEU A 24 18.25 -11.34 20.18
C LEU A 24 18.30 -9.93 19.54
N ASN A 25 19.45 -9.54 19.00
CA ASN A 25 19.61 -8.31 18.24
C ASN A 25 18.90 -8.38 16.87
N HIS A 26 18.94 -9.52 16.19
CA HIS A 26 18.23 -9.75 14.93
C HIS A 26 16.71 -9.71 15.13
N TYR A 27 16.20 -10.36 16.18
CA TYR A 27 14.78 -10.31 16.52
C TYR A 27 14.32 -8.89 16.91
N LYS A 28 15.11 -8.15 17.70
CA LYS A 28 14.80 -6.75 18.05
C LYS A 28 14.79 -5.83 16.82
N SER A 29 15.71 -6.05 15.88
CA SER A 29 15.78 -5.34 14.60
C SER A 29 14.50 -5.56 13.78
N VAL A 30 14.08 -6.82 13.61
CA VAL A 30 12.84 -7.17 12.89
C VAL A 30 11.60 -6.61 13.60
N GLY A 31 11.54 -6.66 14.93
CA GLY A 31 10.45 -6.06 15.70
C GLY A 31 10.33 -4.55 15.45
N SER A 32 11.45 -3.83 15.38
CA SER A 32 11.46 -2.40 15.07
C SER A 32 10.96 -2.09 13.65
N ILE A 33 11.29 -2.94 12.68
CA ILE A 33 10.83 -2.85 11.29
C ILE A 33 9.31 -3.05 11.23
N LEU A 34 8.79 -4.03 11.96
CA LEU A 34 7.35 -4.30 12.05
C LEU A 34 6.56 -3.13 12.65
N VAL A 35 7.10 -2.47 13.67
CA VAL A 35 6.48 -1.27 14.25
C VAL A 35 6.39 -0.14 13.21
N LYS A 36 7.44 0.08 12.41
CA LYS A 36 7.44 1.09 11.34
C LYS A 36 6.46 0.73 10.23
N LEU A 37 6.47 -0.52 9.78
CA LEU A 37 5.55 -1.04 8.77
C LEU A 37 4.09 -0.84 9.21
N ARG A 38 3.80 -1.18 10.47
CA ARG A 38 2.49 -0.98 11.09
C ARG A 38 2.03 0.47 11.09
N ARG A 39 2.95 1.40 11.36
CA ARG A 39 2.66 2.84 11.31
C ARG A 39 2.36 3.30 9.89
N ASN A 40 3.14 2.85 8.91
CA ASN A 40 2.91 3.16 7.50
C ASN A 40 1.54 2.68 7.03
N ILE A 41 1.14 1.44 7.36
CA ILE A 41 -0.19 0.91 7.02
C ILE A 41 -1.32 1.77 7.59
N LYS A 42 -1.18 2.24 8.85
CA LYS A 42 -2.17 3.14 9.46
C LYS A 42 -2.22 4.50 8.76
N MET A 43 -1.07 5.05 8.40
CA MET A 43 -0.99 6.32 7.66
C MET A 43 -1.58 6.19 6.27
N GLU A 44 -1.32 5.09 5.55
CA GLU A 44 -1.93 4.83 4.24
C GLU A 44 -3.46 4.76 4.34
N PHE A 45 -4.00 4.07 5.36
CA PHE A 45 -5.44 4.04 5.59
C PHE A 45 -6.03 5.43 5.81
N PHE A 46 -5.38 6.26 6.62
CA PHE A 46 -5.84 7.63 6.86
C PHE A 46 -5.71 8.51 5.60
N SER A 47 -4.60 8.39 4.87
CA SER A 47 -4.38 9.10 3.60
C SER A 47 -5.42 8.72 2.55
N TRP A 48 -5.76 7.44 2.45
CA TRP A 48 -6.80 6.95 1.56
C TRP A 48 -8.18 7.45 1.96
N LEU A 49 -8.50 7.47 3.26
CA LEU A 49 -9.75 8.02 3.77
C LEU A 49 -9.88 9.50 3.41
N CYS A 50 -8.82 10.29 3.67
CA CYS A 50 -8.76 11.70 3.27
C CYS A 50 -8.93 11.88 1.77
N ALA A 51 -8.27 11.05 0.95
CA ALA A 51 -8.36 11.13 -0.50
C ALA A 51 -9.79 10.85 -1.01
N ILE A 52 -10.47 9.83 -0.46
CA ILE A 52 -11.86 9.54 -0.84
C ILE A 52 -12.82 10.63 -0.39
N THR A 53 -12.65 11.15 0.82
CA THR A 53 -13.47 12.27 1.29
C THR A 53 -13.29 13.48 0.37
N PHE A 54 -12.05 13.78 -0.03
CA PHE A 54 -11.76 14.84 -0.98
C PHE A 54 -12.43 14.61 -2.35
N LEU A 55 -12.27 13.40 -2.92
CA LEU A 55 -12.93 13.03 -4.19
C LEU A 55 -14.47 13.04 -4.10
N MET A 56 -15.04 12.76 -2.93
CA MET A 56 -16.49 12.82 -2.73
C MET A 56 -17.03 14.27 -2.74
N LEU A 57 -16.22 15.23 -2.30
CA LEU A 57 -16.56 16.65 -2.26
C LEU A 57 -16.35 17.34 -3.62
N LEU A 58 -15.47 16.81 -4.47
CA LEU A 58 -15.12 17.36 -5.78
C LEU A 58 -16.33 17.70 -6.69
N PRO A 59 -17.34 16.82 -6.86
CA PRO A 59 -18.48 17.09 -7.74
C PRO A 59 -19.43 18.18 -7.25
N ASN A 60 -19.21 18.71 -6.04
CA ASN A 60 -19.99 19.81 -5.47
C ASN A 60 -19.27 21.16 -5.58
N ILE A 61 -18.07 21.20 -6.18
CA ILE A 61 -17.35 22.44 -6.44
C ILE A 61 -17.75 22.93 -7.84
N ASP A 62 -18.30 24.14 -7.92
CA ASP A 62 -18.89 24.73 -9.13
C ASP A 62 -17.91 24.83 -10.32
N THR A 63 -16.59 24.91 -10.06
CA THR A 63 -15.56 24.96 -11.12
C THR A 63 -15.49 23.70 -11.99
N TYR A 64 -15.97 22.55 -11.51
CA TYR A 64 -15.92 21.31 -12.27
C TYR A 64 -17.21 21.00 -13.02
N MET A 65 -18.30 21.75 -12.77
CA MET A 65 -19.61 21.66 -13.42
C MET A 65 -20.04 20.22 -13.79
N ILE A 66 -19.78 19.24 -12.92
CA ILE A 66 -20.12 17.83 -13.18
C ILE A 66 -21.64 17.70 -13.00
N THR A 67 -22.37 17.78 -14.10
CA THR A 67 -23.84 17.79 -14.12
C THR A 67 -24.42 16.56 -14.83
N GLY A 68 -25.66 16.19 -14.51
CA GLY A 68 -26.40 15.12 -15.18
C GLY A 68 -25.82 13.71 -15.02
N TYR A 69 -25.83 12.94 -16.11
CA TYR A 69 -25.42 11.52 -16.16
C TYR A 69 -23.95 11.29 -15.78
N THR A 70 -23.06 12.26 -16.05
CA THR A 70 -21.64 12.17 -15.68
C THR A 70 -21.43 12.18 -14.17
N LYS A 71 -22.28 12.90 -13.40
CA LYS A 71 -22.22 12.89 -11.93
C LYS A 71 -22.54 11.51 -11.36
N VAL A 72 -23.53 10.82 -11.94
CA VAL A 72 -23.90 9.46 -11.54
C VAL A 72 -22.77 8.47 -11.87
N ALA A 73 -22.20 8.55 -13.08
CA ALA A 73 -21.06 7.72 -13.47
C ALA A 73 -19.84 7.94 -12.57
N TYR A 74 -19.56 9.19 -12.18
CA TYR A 74 -18.48 9.52 -11.25
C TYR A 74 -18.67 8.85 -9.88
N TYR A 75 -19.85 8.98 -9.27
CA TYR A 75 -20.11 8.34 -7.98
C TYR A 75 -20.12 6.81 -8.05
N PHE A 76 -20.55 6.24 -9.18
CA PHE A 76 -20.47 4.81 -9.42
C PHE A 76 -19.01 4.31 -9.45
N LEU A 77 -18.14 5.00 -10.19
CA LEU A 77 -16.71 4.69 -10.22
C LEU A 77 -16.05 4.85 -8.84
N LEU A 78 -16.42 5.90 -8.11
CA LEU A 78 -15.93 6.14 -6.75
C LEU A 78 -16.39 5.02 -5.78
N LEU A 79 -17.64 4.58 -5.88
CA LEU A 79 -18.16 3.44 -5.10
C LEU A 79 -17.39 2.16 -5.42
N GLN A 80 -17.14 1.88 -6.70
CA GLN A 80 -16.37 0.71 -7.12
C GLN A 80 -14.94 0.75 -6.56
N MET A 81 -14.28 1.92 -6.59
CA MET A 81 -12.96 2.10 -5.96
C MET A 81 -12.99 1.85 -4.45
N CYS A 82 -14.02 2.36 -3.76
CA CYS A 82 -14.20 2.14 -2.32
C CYS A 82 -14.31 0.66 -2.00
N ILE A 83 -15.13 -0.09 -2.75
CA ILE A 83 -15.33 -1.53 -2.56
C ILE A 83 -14.01 -2.29 -2.76
N SER A 84 -13.30 -2.05 -3.87
CA SER A 84 -12.01 -2.69 -4.17
C SER A 84 -10.96 -2.41 -3.08
N SER A 85 -10.92 -1.18 -2.58
CA SER A 85 -10.01 -0.79 -1.50
C SER A 85 -10.38 -1.44 -0.16
N LEU A 86 -11.66 -1.63 0.14
CA LEU A 86 -12.14 -2.33 1.34
C LEU A 86 -11.67 -3.79 1.39
N PHE A 87 -11.67 -4.49 0.25
CA PHE A 87 -11.12 -5.86 0.16
C PHE A 87 -9.63 -5.89 0.50
N TYR A 88 -8.87 -4.91 0.00
CA TYR A 88 -7.46 -4.74 0.33
C TYR A 88 -7.23 -4.50 1.83
N TYR A 89 -7.94 -3.56 2.45
CA TYR A 89 -7.74 -3.23 3.86
C TYR A 89 -8.08 -4.37 4.81
N LYS A 90 -9.06 -5.22 4.47
CA LYS A 90 -9.36 -6.43 5.26
C LYS A 90 -8.16 -7.36 5.39
N LYS A 91 -7.40 -7.58 4.30
CA LYS A 91 -6.21 -8.44 4.31
C LYS A 91 -5.05 -7.80 5.07
N PHE A 92 -4.81 -6.50 4.89
CA PHE A 92 -3.80 -5.79 5.67
C PHE A 92 -4.12 -5.72 7.17
N PHE A 93 -5.40 -5.64 7.54
CA PHE A 93 -5.84 -5.73 8.92
C PHE A 93 -5.60 -7.12 9.52
N TYR A 94 -5.78 -8.19 8.74
CA TYR A 94 -5.42 -9.55 9.15
C TYR A 94 -3.91 -9.67 9.41
N PHE A 95 -3.07 -9.19 8.48
CA PHE A 95 -1.61 -9.15 8.66
C PHE A 95 -1.18 -8.34 9.89
N TYR A 96 -1.81 -7.17 10.11
CA TYR A 96 -1.60 -6.35 11.29
C TYR A 96 -1.90 -7.12 12.59
N LYS A 97 -2.99 -7.89 12.62
CA LYS A 97 -3.41 -8.67 13.79
C LYS A 97 -2.45 -9.82 14.05
N THR A 98 -2.03 -10.54 13.02
CA THR A 98 -1.07 -11.65 13.11
C THR A 98 0.28 -11.16 13.66
N THR A 99 0.85 -10.09 13.11
CA THR A 99 2.14 -9.52 13.56
C THR A 99 2.13 -8.92 14.98
N LYS A 100 0.98 -8.86 15.65
CA LYS A 100 0.87 -8.35 17.03
C LYS A 100 1.17 -9.42 18.08
N GLN A 101 1.16 -10.70 17.70
CA GLN A 101 1.57 -11.79 18.59
C GLN A 101 3.10 -11.77 18.72
N PHE A 102 3.58 -11.36 19.90
CA PHE A 102 5.01 -11.23 20.24
C PHE A 102 5.78 -12.56 20.05
N GLU A 103 5.08 -13.70 20.09
CA GLU A 103 5.60 -15.04 19.87
C GLU A 103 6.08 -15.31 18.43
N LEU A 104 5.74 -14.46 17.44
CA LEU A 104 6.24 -14.62 16.07
C LEU A 104 7.73 -14.23 15.90
N LEU A 105 8.36 -13.64 16.91
CA LEU A 105 9.79 -13.30 16.85
C LEU A 105 10.68 -14.24 17.65
N SER A 106 10.17 -15.37 18.16
CA SER A 106 10.98 -16.31 18.95
C SER A 106 11.63 -17.43 18.13
N SER A 107 11.30 -17.57 16.84
CA SER A 107 11.77 -18.69 16.02
C SER A 107 11.99 -18.29 14.55
N ARG A 108 13.00 -18.90 13.92
CA ARG A 108 13.29 -18.79 12.47
C ARG A 108 12.06 -19.08 11.62
N GLU A 109 11.30 -20.12 11.95
CA GLU A 109 10.09 -20.48 11.20
C GLU A 109 9.06 -19.36 11.19
N ASN A 110 8.91 -18.66 12.32
CA ASN A 110 7.99 -17.55 12.44
C ASN A 110 8.46 -16.30 11.67
N LEU A 111 9.78 -16.04 11.61
CA LEU A 111 10.36 -15.00 10.75
C LEU A 111 10.15 -15.30 9.26
N LEU A 112 10.33 -16.56 8.86
CA LEU A 112 10.13 -17.04 7.49
C LEU A 112 8.65 -16.92 7.07
N LYS A 113 7.74 -17.33 7.96
CA LYS A 113 6.29 -17.12 7.78
C LYS A 113 5.96 -15.64 7.62
N LEU A 114 6.53 -14.79 8.46
CA LEU A 114 6.31 -13.35 8.40
C LEU A 114 6.84 -12.72 7.10
N TYR A 115 7.98 -13.19 6.59
CA TYR A 115 8.50 -12.79 5.29
C TYR A 115 7.54 -13.13 4.15
N TYR A 116 7.02 -14.36 4.11
CA TYR A 116 6.07 -14.77 3.08
C TYR A 116 4.71 -14.08 3.22
N ASP A 117 4.20 -13.90 4.44
CA ASP A 117 2.98 -13.14 4.70
C ASP A 117 3.11 -11.67 4.25
N LEU A 118 4.27 -11.06 4.48
CA LEU A 118 4.56 -9.70 4.01
C LEU A 118 4.66 -9.66 2.49
N LYS A 119 5.40 -10.58 1.86
CA LYS A 119 5.52 -10.67 0.39
C LYS A 119 4.14 -10.82 -0.25
N PHE A 120 3.33 -11.72 0.27
CA PHE A 120 1.96 -11.94 -0.20
C PHE A 120 1.09 -10.68 -0.04
N SER A 121 1.24 -9.97 1.07
CA SER A 121 0.53 -8.69 1.30
C SER A 121 0.95 -7.61 0.29
N ILE A 122 2.24 -7.55 -0.07
CA ILE A 122 2.77 -6.63 -1.10
C ILE A 122 2.21 -6.98 -2.48
N GLU A 123 2.18 -8.25 -2.85
CA GLU A 123 1.62 -8.69 -4.13
C GLU A 123 0.12 -8.39 -4.20
N THR A 124 -0.61 -8.61 -3.10
CA THR A 124 -2.03 -8.25 -2.99
C THR A 124 -2.24 -6.74 -3.12
N TYR A 125 -1.37 -5.92 -2.55
CA TYR A 125 -1.38 -4.45 -2.72
C TYR A 125 -1.21 -4.05 -4.18
N LYS A 126 -0.22 -4.63 -4.87
CA LYS A 126 0.04 -4.36 -6.29
C LYS A 126 -1.17 -4.76 -7.15
N MET A 127 -1.69 -5.96 -6.95
CA MET A 127 -2.86 -6.46 -7.69
C MET A 127 -4.10 -5.56 -7.48
N SER A 128 -4.34 -5.15 -6.22
CA SER A 128 -5.45 -4.25 -5.90
C SER A 128 -5.25 -2.86 -6.51
N SER A 129 -4.02 -2.35 -6.52
CA SER A 129 -3.67 -1.09 -7.16
C SER A 129 -3.86 -1.14 -8.68
N TYR A 130 -3.45 -2.23 -9.33
CA TYR A 130 -3.69 -2.43 -10.76
C TYR A 130 -5.18 -2.52 -11.10
N LEU A 131 -5.98 -3.13 -10.22
CA LEU A 131 -7.43 -3.18 -10.38
C LEU A 131 -8.09 -1.80 -10.28
N LEU A 132 -7.45 -0.83 -9.61
CA LEU A 132 -7.90 0.57 -9.46
C LEU A 132 -7.44 1.49 -10.61
N VAL A 133 -6.46 1.08 -11.42
CA VAL A 133 -5.91 1.92 -12.51
C VAL A 133 -6.96 2.34 -13.52
N PRO A 134 -7.82 1.45 -14.06
CA PRO A 134 -8.81 1.84 -15.07
C PRO A 134 -9.82 2.87 -14.54
N GLN A 135 -10.31 2.68 -13.31
CA GLN A 135 -11.24 3.62 -12.67
C GLN A 135 -10.54 4.95 -12.39
N GLY A 136 -9.25 4.91 -12.02
CA GLY A 136 -8.46 6.11 -11.74
C GLY A 136 -8.30 6.97 -12.99
N ILE A 137 -8.03 6.35 -14.14
CA ILE A 137 -7.95 7.03 -15.43
C ILE A 137 -9.28 7.69 -15.79
N LEU A 138 -10.40 6.99 -15.60
CA LEU A 138 -11.73 7.55 -15.88
C LEU A 138 -12.06 8.73 -14.96
N ILE A 139 -11.72 8.65 -13.67
CA ILE A 139 -11.88 9.76 -12.72
C ILE A 139 -11.01 10.95 -13.13
N CYS A 140 -9.74 10.72 -13.48
CA CYS A 140 -8.85 11.76 -13.98
C CYS A 140 -9.39 12.39 -15.28
N PHE A 141 -9.95 11.60 -16.19
CA PHE A 141 -10.56 12.10 -17.41
C PHE A 141 -11.74 13.04 -17.13
N ILE A 142 -12.66 12.63 -16.26
CA ILE A 142 -13.80 13.47 -15.84
C ILE A 142 -13.30 14.76 -15.17
N PHE A 143 -12.24 14.66 -14.35
CA PHE A 143 -11.64 15.79 -13.66
C PHE A 143 -10.98 16.80 -14.62
N PHE A 144 -10.11 16.33 -15.53
CA PHE A 144 -9.40 17.18 -16.49
C PHE A 144 -10.30 17.79 -17.55
N SER A 145 -11.49 17.22 -17.75
CA SER A 145 -12.47 17.75 -18.70
C SER A 145 -13.16 19.03 -18.22
N LEU A 146 -13.00 19.44 -16.94
CA LEU A 146 -13.45 20.74 -16.41
C LEU A 146 -14.90 21.09 -16.83
N GLY A 147 -15.83 20.15 -16.64
CA GLY A 147 -17.24 20.34 -16.98
C GLY A 147 -17.65 20.00 -18.41
N HIS A 148 -16.70 19.79 -19.34
CA HIS A 148 -16.98 19.42 -20.73
C HIS A 148 -16.95 17.91 -20.96
N SER A 149 -17.10 17.11 -19.90
CA SER A 149 -16.92 15.65 -19.94
C SER A 149 -17.93 14.97 -20.85
N ALA A 150 -19.12 15.54 -21.00
CA ALA A 150 -20.14 15.06 -21.92
C ALA A 150 -19.75 15.33 -23.38
N GLU A 151 -19.24 16.52 -23.69
CA GLU A 151 -18.78 16.87 -25.04
C GLU A 151 -17.54 16.07 -25.45
N TRP A 152 -16.62 15.84 -24.52
CA TRP A 152 -15.43 15.01 -24.77
C TRP A 152 -15.82 13.55 -24.97
N ALA A 153 -16.80 13.04 -24.20
CA ALA A 153 -17.33 11.69 -24.41
C ALA A 153 -18.05 11.56 -25.76
N ASP A 154 -18.79 12.59 -26.19
CA ASP A 154 -19.47 12.62 -27.48
C ASP A 154 -18.47 12.65 -28.66
N LYS A 155 -17.42 13.47 -28.55
CA LYS A 155 -16.28 13.48 -29.50
C LYS A 155 -15.57 12.12 -29.61
N ILE A 156 -15.45 11.39 -28.50
CA ILE A 156 -14.88 10.03 -28.49
C ILE A 156 -15.86 9.02 -29.12
N TYR A 157 -17.16 9.14 -28.85
CA TYR A 157 -18.19 8.27 -29.43
C TYR A 157 -18.27 8.44 -30.95
N HIS A 158 -18.16 9.67 -31.44
CA HIS A 158 -18.08 10.03 -32.85
C HIS A 158 -16.63 10.12 -33.34
N PHE A 159 -15.85 9.06 -33.10
CA PHE A 159 -14.41 9.02 -33.41
C PHE A 159 -14.09 9.34 -34.88
N GLY A 160 -14.88 8.82 -35.82
CA GLY A 160 -14.64 9.01 -37.27
C GLY A 160 -14.78 10.46 -37.74
N SER A 161 -15.84 11.16 -37.31
CA SER A 161 -16.05 12.57 -37.68
C SER A 161 -15.18 13.54 -36.89
N THR A 162 -14.79 13.18 -35.66
CA THR A 162 -13.84 13.96 -34.86
C THR A 162 -12.42 13.82 -35.39
N TRP A 163 -12.06 12.67 -35.98
CA TRP A 163 -10.74 12.49 -36.62
C TRP A 163 -10.57 13.40 -37.83
N GLU A 164 -11.61 13.59 -38.64
CA GLU A 164 -11.54 14.48 -39.80
C GLU A 164 -11.52 15.97 -39.42
N ASN A 165 -12.25 16.36 -38.37
CA ASN A 165 -12.37 17.77 -37.98
C ASN A 165 -11.30 18.23 -36.97
N ASP A 166 -10.80 17.34 -36.11
CA ASP A 166 -10.06 17.73 -34.90
C ASP A 166 -9.00 16.66 -34.51
N SER A 167 -8.21 16.18 -35.48
CA SER A 167 -7.25 15.07 -35.28
C SER A 167 -6.24 15.33 -34.15
N SER A 168 -5.88 16.60 -33.90
CA SER A 168 -4.98 16.99 -32.82
C SER A 168 -5.53 16.59 -31.44
N PHE A 169 -6.82 16.78 -31.20
CA PHE A 169 -7.46 16.42 -29.92
C PHE A 169 -7.35 14.91 -29.65
N ILE A 170 -7.59 14.08 -30.66
CA ILE A 170 -7.53 12.62 -30.53
C ILE A 170 -6.09 12.16 -30.26
N ILE A 171 -5.11 12.73 -30.96
CA ILE A 171 -3.69 12.39 -30.76
C ILE A 171 -3.26 12.76 -29.34
N PHE A 172 -3.60 13.95 -28.86
CA PHE A 172 -3.30 14.37 -27.48
C PHE A 172 -4.03 13.51 -26.44
N PHE A 173 -5.27 13.11 -26.72
CA PHE A 173 -6.04 12.24 -25.83
C PHE A 173 -5.39 10.85 -25.70
N ILE A 174 -5.05 10.21 -26.82
CA ILE A 174 -4.39 8.90 -26.83
C ILE A 174 -3.04 8.97 -26.11
N LEU A 175 -2.21 9.97 -26.44
CA LEU A 175 -0.93 10.20 -25.76
C LEU A 175 -1.12 10.43 -24.27
N GLY A 176 -2.14 11.19 -23.86
CA GLY A 176 -2.47 11.46 -22.46
C GLY A 176 -2.85 10.18 -21.71
N VAL A 177 -3.67 9.30 -22.31
CA VAL A 177 -4.04 8.02 -21.71
C VAL A 177 -2.81 7.11 -21.58
N PHE A 178 -1.96 7.01 -22.61
CA PHE A 178 -0.73 6.22 -22.55
C PHE A 178 0.25 6.76 -21.50
N ALA A 179 0.49 8.06 -21.47
CA ALA A 179 1.35 8.69 -20.47
C ALA A 179 0.79 8.51 -19.05
N GLY A 180 -0.53 8.62 -18.88
CA GLY A 180 -1.21 8.36 -17.61
C GLY A 180 -1.06 6.92 -17.12
N LEU A 181 -1.22 5.94 -18.02
CA LEU A 181 -0.99 4.52 -17.71
C LEU A 181 0.44 4.26 -17.24
N ILE A 182 1.43 4.76 -17.99
CA ILE A 182 2.85 4.59 -17.64
C ILE A 182 3.13 5.25 -16.30
N CYS A 183 2.66 6.48 -16.10
CA CYS A 183 2.86 7.22 -14.85
C CYS A 183 2.25 6.48 -13.65
N LEU A 184 1.03 5.96 -13.77
CA LEU A 184 0.38 5.20 -12.70
C LEU A 184 1.11 3.90 -12.38
N VAL A 185 1.55 3.13 -13.40
CA VAL A 185 2.32 1.90 -13.18
C VAL A 185 3.64 2.18 -12.48
N VAL A 186 4.37 3.21 -12.93
CA VAL A 186 5.63 3.64 -12.30
C VAL A 186 5.40 4.10 -10.85
N CYS A 187 4.32 4.85 -10.60
CA CYS A 187 3.95 5.26 -9.25
C CYS A 187 3.65 4.06 -8.34
N ILE A 188 2.85 3.09 -8.81
CA ILE A 188 2.51 1.88 -8.04
C ILE A 188 3.77 1.08 -7.71
N GLU A 189 4.63 0.83 -8.69
CA GLU A 189 5.89 0.10 -8.48
C GLU A 189 6.83 0.83 -7.52
N SER A 190 6.98 2.15 -7.69
CA SER A 190 7.82 2.99 -6.83
C SER A 190 7.29 3.03 -5.38
N MET A 191 5.98 3.20 -5.21
CA MET A 191 5.32 3.22 -3.92
C MET A 191 5.45 1.86 -3.23
N SER A 192 5.16 0.78 -3.95
CA SER A 192 5.29 -0.59 -3.43
C SER A 192 6.72 -0.90 -2.97
N TYR A 193 7.72 -0.46 -3.74
CA TYR A 193 9.13 -0.65 -3.39
C TYR A 193 9.54 0.15 -2.15
N TYR A 194 9.15 1.43 -2.07
CA TYR A 194 9.55 2.32 -0.98
C TYR A 194 8.84 1.96 0.33
N TYR A 195 7.53 1.72 0.28
CA TYR A 195 6.72 1.48 1.47
C TYR A 195 6.88 0.07 2.03
N TYR A 196 7.17 -0.92 1.18
CA TYR A 196 7.16 -2.31 1.59
C TYR A 196 8.41 -3.10 1.15
N GLY A 197 8.88 -2.91 -0.08
CA GLY A 197 10.02 -3.65 -0.64
C GLY A 197 11.33 -3.47 0.15
N LYS A 198 11.59 -2.26 0.67
CA LYS A 198 12.75 -1.99 1.54
C LYS A 198 12.72 -2.85 2.82
N TYR A 199 11.56 -2.97 3.46
CA TYR A 199 11.41 -3.76 4.69
C TYR A 199 11.52 -5.25 4.41
N LEU A 200 11.00 -5.72 3.27
CA LEU A 200 11.13 -7.11 2.84
C LEU A 200 12.61 -7.52 2.68
N LYS A 201 13.43 -6.67 2.05
CA LYS A 201 14.88 -6.92 1.92
C LYS A 201 15.60 -6.95 3.26
N MET A 202 15.23 -6.06 4.20
CA MET A 202 15.81 -6.05 5.54
C MET A 202 15.44 -7.30 6.34
N ILE A 203 14.19 -7.78 6.23
CA ILE A 203 13.78 -9.04 6.87
C ILE A 203 14.54 -10.21 6.27
N LYS A 204 14.66 -10.29 4.93
CA LYS A 204 15.43 -11.34 4.26
C LYS A 204 16.89 -11.38 4.74
N LYS A 205 17.55 -10.22 4.79
CA LYS A 205 18.94 -10.13 5.28
C LYS A 205 19.11 -10.66 6.71
N ASN A 206 18.13 -10.43 7.60
CA ASN A 206 18.19 -10.97 8.95
C ASN A 206 17.94 -12.49 8.98
N ILE A 207 17.10 -13.03 8.09
CA ILE A 207 16.89 -14.48 7.96
C ILE A 207 18.14 -15.16 7.43
N ASP A 208 18.78 -14.59 6.40
CA ASP A 208 20.00 -15.13 5.80
C ASP A 208 21.17 -15.13 6.83
N ALA A 209 21.28 -14.08 7.66
CA ALA A 209 22.28 -14.01 8.73
C ALA A 209 22.07 -15.08 9.83
N LEU A 210 20.82 -15.47 10.09
CA LEU A 210 20.48 -16.58 11.00
C LEU A 210 20.73 -17.97 10.40
N GLU A 211 21.06 -18.05 9.10
CA GLU A 211 21.37 -19.31 8.40
C GLU A 211 22.88 -19.53 8.24
N GLU A 212 23.68 -18.47 8.38
CA GLU A 212 25.14 -18.52 8.34
C GLU A 212 25.80 -18.81 9.71
N GLU A 213 25.05 -18.68 10.82
CA GLU A 213 25.44 -19.09 12.19
C GLU A 213 25.00 -20.52 12.52
#